data_AF-A0A2G6N651-F1
#
_entry.id   AF-A0A2G6N651-F1
#
_cell.length_a   1.000
_cell.length_b   1.000
_cell.length_c   1.000
_cell.angle_alpha   90.00
_cell.angle_beta   90.00
_cell.angle_gamma   90.00
#
_symmetry.space_group_name_H-M   'P 1'
#
loop_
_entity.id
_entity.type
_entity.pdbx_description
1 polymer ?
#
loop_
_entity_poly.entity_id
_entity_poly.type
_entity_poly.pdbx_seq_one_letter_code
_entity_poly.pdbx_strand_id
1 'polypeptide(L)'
;MSQPMFKPVLPDPAEKPPERVYLDYYRLAEAPFAITPDPDFLFSSNGHRQVLDAIGYAIDGYMGFVLLTGEVGTGKTTICRALLDRLNGKAETVYVINPSISGHELLANILADIGTPPEAGTGKKELIDRLSRHVLANHWQYPFVVIIDDAQTMPLETLEELRLLSNLETDKRKLIQVVLSGQPELLNMLADKRLRQLKQRIAINCHLSPLSAPETESYISRRLHVAGNQGQINFSRAAVRLIHKASGGIPRLINRVSDFSLTAGYVEDSPAIKPAHVKRALCELYDFNLQANGCGSRKLLYEWIVTTVLLVLISLAFLITPIGAGDTAKTKMIEVPPAHGPAILPLK
;
A
#
# COMPACT_ATOMS: atom_id res chain seq x y z
N MET A 1 -22.20 12.99 32.69
CA MET A 1 -20.77 13.23 32.38
C MET A 1 -20.54 12.80 30.94
N SER A 2 -20.63 13.75 30.03
CA SER A 2 -20.56 13.56 28.58
C SER A 2 -19.09 13.58 28.14
N GLN A 3 -18.60 12.52 27.51
CA GLN A 3 -17.27 12.49 26.90
C GLN A 3 -17.20 13.46 25.71
N PRO A 4 -16.11 14.21 25.51
CA PRO A 4 -15.97 15.06 24.34
C PRO A 4 -15.66 14.21 23.10
N MET A 5 -16.52 14.37 22.09
CA MET A 5 -16.39 13.81 20.74
C MET A 5 -15.14 14.40 20.06
N PHE A 6 -14.17 13.54 19.76
CA PHE A 6 -12.99 13.91 18.99
C PHE A 6 -13.43 14.30 17.57
N LYS A 7 -13.51 15.61 17.28
CA LYS A 7 -13.69 16.10 15.91
C LYS A 7 -12.33 16.08 15.24
N PRO A 8 -12.12 15.31 14.15
CA PRO A 8 -10.90 15.42 13.38
C PRO A 8 -10.87 16.82 12.77
N VAL A 9 -9.88 17.62 13.18
CA VAL A 9 -9.58 18.89 12.53
C VAL A 9 -9.01 18.52 11.17
N LEU A 10 -9.79 18.74 10.10
CA LEU A 10 -9.27 18.65 8.75
C LEU A 10 -8.22 19.75 8.58
N PRO A 11 -7.00 19.43 8.11
CA PRO A 11 -5.97 20.43 7.87
C PRO A 11 -6.46 21.44 6.83
N ASP A 12 -6.06 22.70 7.01
CA ASP A 12 -6.42 23.80 6.13
C ASP A 12 -5.93 23.51 4.70
N PRO A 13 -6.78 23.57 3.65
CA PRO A 13 -6.35 23.35 2.27
C PRO A 13 -5.27 24.33 1.77
N ALA A 14 -4.99 25.41 2.51
CA ALA A 14 -3.91 26.36 2.24
C ALA A 14 -2.60 26.06 3.00
N GLU A 15 -2.57 25.08 3.91
CA GLU A 15 -1.37 24.70 4.65
C GLU A 15 -0.45 23.89 3.73
N LYS A 16 0.62 24.54 3.23
CA LYS A 16 1.69 23.84 2.50
C LYS A 16 2.17 22.67 3.37
N PRO A 17 2.30 21.44 2.82
CA PRO A 17 2.87 20.32 3.56
C PRO A 17 4.23 20.74 4.12
N PRO A 18 4.63 20.24 5.31
CA PRO A 18 5.85 20.68 5.98
C PRO A 18 7.00 20.69 4.96
N GLU A 19 7.55 21.88 4.72
CA GLU A 19 8.62 22.09 3.75
C GLU A 19 9.70 21.07 4.03
N ARG A 20 9.99 20.22 3.04
CA ARG A 20 11.00 19.19 3.18
C ARG A 20 12.33 19.92 3.30
N VAL A 21 12.83 20.04 4.52
CA VAL A 21 14.00 20.87 4.89
C VAL A 21 15.25 20.55 4.03
N TYR A 22 15.33 19.34 3.48
CA TYR A 22 16.42 18.96 2.58
C TYR A 22 16.38 19.64 1.20
N LEU A 23 15.24 20.20 0.76
CA LEU A 23 15.09 20.76 -0.59
C LEU A 23 16.02 21.94 -0.80
N ASP A 24 16.06 22.86 0.16
CA ASP A 24 16.95 24.03 0.12
C ASP A 24 18.42 23.60 0.15
N TYR A 25 18.75 22.64 1.02
CA TYR A 25 20.10 22.11 1.16
C TYR A 25 20.61 21.51 -0.16
N TYR A 26 19.80 20.67 -0.81
CA TYR A 26 20.16 20.04 -2.07
C TYR A 26 19.80 20.85 -3.31
N ARG A 27 19.25 22.07 -3.14
CA ARG A 27 18.82 22.98 -4.22
C ARG A 27 17.86 22.33 -5.21
N LEU A 28 16.92 21.55 -4.70
CA LEU A 28 15.87 20.93 -5.50
C LEU A 28 14.69 21.90 -5.66
N ALA A 29 14.10 21.95 -6.86
CA ALA A 29 12.94 22.79 -7.13
C ALA A 29 11.67 22.24 -6.45
N GLU A 30 11.62 20.91 -6.29
CA GLU A 30 10.48 20.21 -5.71
C GLU A 30 10.89 18.85 -5.16
N ALA A 31 9.96 18.16 -4.51
CA ALA A 31 10.18 16.90 -3.82
C ALA A 31 10.32 15.70 -4.78
N PRO A 32 11.54 15.14 -4.99
CA PRO A 32 11.77 14.11 -6.01
C PRO A 32 11.02 12.82 -5.74
N PHE A 33 10.65 12.53 -4.49
CA PHE A 33 10.02 11.28 -4.08
C PHE A 33 8.64 11.49 -3.45
N ALA A 34 7.96 12.59 -3.81
CA ALA A 34 6.57 12.78 -3.45
C ALA A 34 5.69 11.64 -4.01
N ILE A 35 4.70 11.22 -3.21
CA ILE A 35 3.75 10.14 -3.56
C ILE A 35 2.66 10.67 -4.51
N THR A 36 2.55 11.99 -4.68
CA THR A 36 1.57 12.63 -5.56
C THR A 36 1.75 12.17 -7.02
N PRO A 37 0.65 11.88 -7.73
CA PRO A 37 0.69 11.50 -9.14
C PRO A 37 0.98 12.74 -9.98
N ASP A 38 2.26 13.05 -10.15
CA ASP A 38 2.73 14.08 -11.06
C ASP A 38 3.16 13.44 -12.40
N PRO A 39 2.56 13.85 -13.54
CA PRO A 39 2.92 13.37 -14.87
C PRO A 39 4.40 13.53 -15.24
N ASP A 40 5.06 14.59 -14.78
CA ASP A 40 6.46 14.88 -15.14
C ASP A 40 7.43 13.85 -14.53
N PHE A 41 7.02 13.26 -13.41
CA PHE A 41 7.74 12.19 -12.73
C PHE A 41 7.38 10.78 -13.23
N LEU A 42 6.56 10.66 -14.28
CA LEU A 42 6.20 9.38 -14.87
C LEU A 42 7.46 8.71 -15.45
N PHE A 43 7.91 7.64 -14.80
CA PHE A 43 8.99 6.82 -15.30
C PHE A 43 8.43 5.66 -16.12
N SER A 44 8.59 5.73 -17.43
CA SER A 44 8.24 4.62 -18.33
C SER A 44 9.35 3.55 -18.30
N SER A 45 9.23 2.59 -17.38
CA SER A 45 10.07 1.39 -17.40
C SER A 45 9.80 0.55 -18.66
N ASN A 46 10.66 -0.43 -18.97
CA ASN A 46 10.38 -1.36 -20.07
C ASN A 46 9.07 -2.12 -19.80
N GLY A 47 8.84 -2.54 -18.56
CA GLY A 47 7.59 -3.18 -18.14
C GLY A 47 6.36 -2.28 -18.34
N HIS A 48 6.44 -1.00 -17.99
CA HIS A 48 5.34 -0.05 -18.21
C HIS A 48 4.99 0.09 -19.69
N ARG A 49 5.99 0.21 -20.57
CA ARG A 49 5.76 0.31 -22.02
C ARG A 49 5.12 -0.95 -22.58
N GLN A 50 5.64 -2.12 -22.23
CA GLN A 50 5.08 -3.40 -22.68
C GLN A 50 3.62 -3.58 -22.27
N VAL A 51 3.29 -3.22 -21.01
CA VAL A 51 1.92 -3.27 -20.52
C VAL A 51 1.02 -2.27 -21.25
N LEU A 52 1.45 -1.02 -21.43
CA LEU A 52 0.70 0.00 -22.16
C LEU A 52 0.46 -0.39 -23.62
N ASP A 53 1.45 -0.98 -24.28
CA ASP A 53 1.33 -1.44 -25.67
C ASP A 53 0.40 -2.65 -25.78
N ALA A 54 0.45 -3.59 -24.84
CA ALA A 54 -0.49 -4.71 -24.80
C ALA A 54 -1.94 -4.25 -24.57
N ILE A 55 -2.17 -3.29 -23.67
CA ILE A 55 -3.50 -2.72 -23.46
C ILE A 55 -3.95 -1.94 -24.70
N GLY A 56 -3.08 -1.14 -25.30
CA GLY A 56 -3.37 -0.41 -26.54
C GLY A 56 -3.75 -1.35 -27.69
N TYR A 57 -2.99 -2.42 -27.89
CA TYR A 57 -3.28 -3.46 -28.87
C TYR A 57 -4.66 -4.10 -28.66
N ALA A 58 -5.04 -4.40 -27.41
CA ALA A 58 -6.36 -4.95 -27.11
C ALA A 58 -7.50 -3.97 -27.44
N ILE A 59 -7.31 -2.69 -27.15
CA ILE A 59 -8.30 -1.63 -27.41
C ILE A 59 -8.47 -1.44 -28.91
N ASP A 60 -7.36 -1.31 -29.65
CA ASP A 60 -7.36 -1.14 -31.11
C ASP A 60 -7.95 -2.37 -31.82
N GLY A 61 -7.71 -3.56 -31.28
CA GLY A 61 -8.27 -4.82 -31.77
C GLY A 61 -9.71 -5.11 -31.33
N TYR A 62 -10.36 -4.20 -30.58
CA TYR A 62 -11.70 -4.38 -30.01
C TYR A 62 -11.88 -5.72 -29.25
N MET A 63 -10.88 -6.13 -28.48
CA MET A 63 -10.87 -7.45 -27.83
C MET A 63 -11.72 -7.54 -26.55
N GLY A 64 -12.27 -6.42 -26.07
CA GLY A 64 -13.17 -6.36 -24.93
C GLY A 64 -12.43 -6.16 -23.61
N PHE A 65 -12.34 -7.20 -22.78
CA PHE A 65 -11.80 -7.08 -21.43
C PHE A 65 -10.29 -7.28 -21.38
N VAL A 66 -9.61 -6.38 -20.68
CA VAL A 66 -8.19 -6.44 -20.36
C VAL A 66 -8.02 -6.41 -18.86
N LEU A 67 -7.16 -7.27 -18.33
CA LEU A 67 -6.80 -7.31 -16.92
C LEU A 67 -5.38 -6.79 -16.74
N LEU A 68 -5.21 -5.81 -15.87
CA LEU A 68 -3.93 -5.29 -15.40
C LEU A 68 -3.78 -5.63 -13.91
N THR A 69 -2.84 -6.52 -13.60
CA THR A 69 -2.53 -6.91 -12.21
C THR A 69 -1.15 -6.42 -11.79
N GLY A 70 -0.92 -6.26 -10.50
CA GLY A 70 0.39 -5.91 -9.96
C GLY A 70 0.32 -5.58 -8.48
N GLU A 71 1.45 -5.70 -7.79
CA GLU A 71 1.54 -5.43 -6.35
C GLU A 71 1.16 -3.98 -5.98
N VAL A 72 0.88 -3.73 -4.71
CA VAL A 72 0.61 -2.37 -4.22
C VAL A 72 1.82 -1.48 -4.48
N GLY A 73 1.57 -0.33 -5.13
CA GLY A 73 2.61 0.66 -5.39
C GLY A 73 3.55 0.36 -6.56
N THR A 74 3.23 -0.62 -7.42
CA THR A 74 3.99 -0.90 -8.67
C THR A 74 3.78 0.14 -9.77
N GLY A 75 2.74 0.98 -9.68
CA GLY A 75 2.44 2.00 -10.68
C GLY A 75 1.23 1.70 -11.57
N LYS A 76 0.31 0.82 -11.15
CA LYS A 76 -0.92 0.52 -11.91
C LYS A 76 -1.75 1.77 -12.23
N THR A 77 -2.06 2.59 -11.22
CA THR A 77 -2.77 3.88 -11.42
C THR A 77 -1.99 4.81 -12.35
N THR A 78 -0.66 4.80 -12.28
CA THR A 78 0.21 5.56 -13.18
C THR A 78 0.07 5.07 -14.63
N ILE A 79 -0.04 3.76 -14.88
CA ILE A 79 -0.36 3.21 -16.20
C ILE A 79 -1.76 3.61 -16.65
N CYS A 80 -2.77 3.55 -15.78
CA CYS A 80 -4.14 3.98 -16.12
C CYS A 80 -4.18 5.44 -16.56
N ARG A 81 -3.43 6.34 -15.89
CA ARG A 81 -3.30 7.74 -16.28
C ARG A 81 -2.59 7.91 -17.62
N ALA A 82 -1.44 7.25 -17.81
CA ALA A 82 -0.74 7.27 -19.09
C ALA A 82 -1.59 6.73 -20.25
N LEU A 83 -2.45 5.75 -19.97
CA LEU A 83 -3.41 5.22 -20.94
C LEU A 83 -4.49 6.26 -21.30
N LEU A 84 -5.05 6.96 -20.31
CA LEU A 84 -6.00 8.06 -20.56
C LEU A 84 -5.37 9.14 -21.45
N ASP A 85 -4.14 9.55 -21.16
CA ASP A 85 -3.42 10.54 -21.96
C ASP A 85 -3.17 10.05 -23.40
N ARG A 86 -2.81 8.76 -23.57
CA ARG A 86 -2.63 8.14 -24.89
C ARG A 86 -3.93 8.07 -25.70
N LEU A 87 -5.07 7.89 -25.02
CA LEU A 87 -6.40 7.76 -25.60
C LEU A 87 -7.12 9.09 -25.82
N ASN A 88 -6.61 10.19 -25.25
CA ASN A 88 -7.19 11.51 -25.38
C ASN A 88 -7.37 11.89 -26.87
N GLY A 89 -8.61 12.23 -27.26
CA GLY A 89 -8.97 12.52 -28.65
C GLY A 89 -9.02 11.32 -29.60
N LYS A 90 -8.79 10.09 -29.10
CA LYS A 90 -8.81 8.84 -29.88
C LYS A 90 -9.84 7.82 -29.39
N ALA A 91 -10.31 7.96 -28.16
CA ALA A 91 -11.35 7.14 -27.56
C ALA A 91 -12.26 8.01 -26.68
N GLU A 92 -13.50 7.56 -26.49
CA GLU A 92 -14.35 8.06 -25.41
C GLU A 92 -14.04 7.24 -24.16
N THR A 93 -13.52 7.89 -23.11
CA THR A 93 -12.98 7.21 -21.93
C THR A 93 -13.76 7.54 -20.66
N VAL A 94 -14.08 6.52 -19.86
CA VAL A 94 -14.62 6.66 -18.50
C VAL A 94 -13.63 6.06 -17.50
N TYR A 95 -13.31 6.79 -16.43
CA TYR A 95 -12.33 6.35 -15.43
C TYR A 95 -12.94 6.25 -14.02
N VAL A 96 -13.02 5.03 -13.50
CA VAL A 96 -13.62 4.70 -12.21
C VAL A 96 -12.52 4.44 -11.18
N ILE A 97 -12.39 5.32 -10.18
CA ILE A 97 -11.32 5.28 -9.16
C ILE A 97 -11.80 4.63 -7.85
N ASN A 98 -13.11 4.63 -7.59
CA ASN A 98 -13.71 4.01 -6.41
C ASN A 98 -14.83 3.05 -6.82
N PRO A 99 -14.51 1.81 -7.17
CA PRO A 99 -15.50 0.90 -7.72
C PRO A 99 -16.20 0.08 -6.63
N SER A 100 -16.09 0.49 -5.35
CA SER A 100 -16.80 -0.12 -4.21
C SER A 100 -18.30 0.24 -4.18
N ILE A 101 -18.97 0.12 -5.32
CA ILE A 101 -20.36 0.52 -5.57
C ILE A 101 -21.13 -0.64 -6.20
N SER A 102 -22.46 -0.53 -6.20
CA SER A 102 -23.32 -1.49 -6.89
C SER A 102 -23.19 -1.38 -8.41
N GLY A 103 -23.52 -2.44 -9.16
CA GLY A 103 -23.51 -2.36 -10.63
C GLY A 103 -24.56 -1.40 -11.20
N HIS A 104 -25.62 -1.10 -10.45
CA HIS A 104 -26.56 -0.05 -10.80
C HIS A 104 -25.90 1.34 -10.74
N GLU A 105 -25.23 1.65 -9.62
CA GLU A 105 -24.50 2.92 -9.44
C GLU A 105 -23.35 3.04 -10.44
N LEU A 106 -22.64 1.94 -10.73
CA LEU A 106 -21.58 1.95 -11.74
C LEU A 106 -22.11 2.38 -13.11
N LEU A 107 -23.21 1.80 -13.57
CA LEU A 107 -23.83 2.18 -14.83
C LEU A 107 -24.33 3.63 -14.82
N ALA A 108 -24.89 4.08 -13.70
CA ALA A 108 -25.33 5.46 -13.55
C ALA A 108 -24.16 6.45 -13.60
N ASN A 109 -23.04 6.13 -12.96
CA ASN A 109 -21.81 6.93 -12.98
C ASN A 109 -21.21 6.98 -14.40
N ILE A 110 -21.15 5.85 -15.11
CA ILE A 110 -20.71 5.81 -16.50
C ILE A 110 -21.57 6.73 -17.38
N LEU A 111 -22.90 6.67 -17.24
CA LEU A 111 -23.82 7.52 -17.98
C LEU A 111 -23.69 9.01 -17.62
N ALA A 112 -23.40 9.31 -16.36
CA ALA A 112 -23.13 10.68 -15.92
C ALA A 112 -21.83 11.23 -16.51
N ASP A 113 -20.75 10.43 -16.54
CA ASP A 113 -19.44 10.82 -17.07
C ASP A 113 -19.48 11.13 -18.57
N ILE A 114 -20.32 10.42 -19.33
CA ILE A 114 -20.53 10.68 -20.78
C ILE A 114 -21.55 11.80 -21.06
N GLY A 115 -22.04 12.49 -20.01
CA GLY A 115 -22.93 13.64 -20.13
C GLY A 115 -24.43 13.31 -20.24
N THR A 116 -24.83 12.08 -19.93
CA THR A 116 -26.24 11.61 -20.00
C THR A 116 -26.74 11.03 -18.66
N PRO A 117 -26.67 11.80 -17.55
CA PRO A 117 -27.01 11.28 -16.23
C PRO A 117 -28.46 10.74 -16.21
N PRO A 118 -28.69 9.55 -15.62
CA PRO A 118 -30.03 8.99 -15.54
C PRO A 118 -30.89 9.73 -14.51
N GLU A 119 -32.21 9.64 -14.67
CA GLU A 119 -33.16 10.15 -13.69
C GLU A 119 -33.17 9.28 -12.43
N ALA A 120 -33.54 9.87 -11.28
CA ALA A 120 -33.64 9.13 -10.03
C ALA A 120 -34.66 7.99 -10.15
N GLY A 121 -34.27 6.79 -9.70
CA GLY A 121 -35.12 5.59 -9.80
C GLY A 121 -35.12 4.92 -11.17
N THR A 122 -34.29 5.36 -12.12
CA THR A 122 -34.12 4.67 -13.41
C THR A 122 -33.71 3.21 -13.19
N GLY A 123 -34.51 2.28 -13.69
CA GLY A 123 -34.21 0.86 -13.56
C GLY A 123 -32.93 0.45 -14.28
N LYS A 124 -32.24 -0.58 -13.78
CA LYS A 124 -30.97 -1.09 -14.34
C LYS A 124 -31.05 -1.43 -15.83
N LYS A 125 -32.14 -2.03 -16.30
CA LYS A 125 -32.35 -2.35 -17.72
C LYS A 125 -32.28 -1.09 -18.59
N GLU A 126 -32.98 -0.03 -18.17
CA GLU A 126 -32.99 1.24 -18.89
C GLU A 126 -31.59 1.87 -18.93
N LEU A 127 -30.79 1.75 -17.87
CA LEU A 127 -29.40 2.20 -17.89
C LEU A 127 -28.57 1.46 -18.95
N ILE A 128 -28.71 0.13 -19.03
CA ILE A 128 -28.01 -0.69 -20.03
C ILE A 128 -28.48 -0.31 -21.44
N ASP A 129 -29.78 -0.12 -21.64
CA ASP A 129 -30.35 0.25 -22.94
C ASP A 129 -29.91 1.66 -23.37
N ARG A 130 -29.77 2.60 -22.44
CA ARG A 130 -29.20 3.95 -22.68
C ARG A 130 -27.72 3.87 -23.05
N LEU A 131 -26.93 3.14 -22.27
CA LEU A 131 -25.50 2.96 -22.53
C LEU A 131 -25.27 2.29 -23.89
N SER A 132 -26.04 1.23 -24.19
CA SER A 132 -26.00 0.53 -25.47
C SER A 132 -26.26 1.48 -26.64
N ARG A 133 -27.34 2.28 -26.58
CA ARG A 133 -27.66 3.27 -27.61
C ARG A 133 -26.55 4.30 -27.81
N HIS A 134 -25.98 4.81 -26.71
CA HIS A 134 -24.88 5.79 -26.78
C HIS A 134 -23.66 5.19 -27.48
N VAL A 135 -23.20 4.03 -27.03
CA VAL A 135 -22.02 3.38 -27.61
C VAL A 135 -22.27 3.01 -29.07
N LEU A 136 -23.46 2.49 -29.41
CA LEU A 136 -23.84 2.19 -30.80
C LEU A 136 -23.92 3.44 -31.69
N ALA A 137 -24.29 4.61 -31.16
CA ALA A 137 -24.29 5.83 -31.97
C ALA A 137 -22.87 6.28 -32.33
N ASN A 138 -21.91 6.10 -31.42
CA ASN A 138 -20.56 6.67 -31.52
C ASN A 138 -19.46 5.68 -31.99
N HIS A 139 -19.77 4.38 -32.08
CA HIS A 139 -18.77 3.32 -32.33
C HIS A 139 -17.99 3.40 -33.65
N TRP A 140 -18.46 4.17 -34.63
CA TRP A 140 -17.75 4.39 -35.89
C TRP A 140 -16.64 5.43 -35.78
N GLN A 141 -16.73 6.33 -34.80
CA GLN A 141 -15.81 7.44 -34.65
C GLN A 141 -14.68 7.10 -33.68
N TYR A 142 -15.01 6.55 -32.51
CA TYR A 142 -14.05 6.26 -31.45
C TYR A 142 -14.42 4.98 -30.69
N PRO A 143 -13.43 4.19 -30.20
CA PRO A 143 -13.68 3.15 -29.21
C PRO A 143 -14.23 3.74 -27.91
N PHE A 144 -15.11 3.00 -27.23
CA PHE A 144 -15.58 3.33 -25.90
C PHE A 144 -14.80 2.51 -24.85
N VAL A 145 -14.07 3.18 -23.97
CA VAL A 145 -13.13 2.55 -23.03
C VAL A 145 -13.53 2.88 -21.60
N VAL A 146 -13.77 1.85 -20.78
CA VAL A 146 -14.01 1.98 -19.34
C VAL A 146 -12.79 1.45 -18.59
N ILE A 147 -12.11 2.31 -17.87
CA ILE A 147 -10.97 1.95 -17.02
C ILE A 147 -11.48 1.91 -15.57
N ILE A 148 -11.36 0.75 -14.93
CA ILE A 148 -11.74 0.53 -13.54
C ILE A 148 -10.46 0.29 -12.74
N ASP A 149 -10.08 1.25 -11.91
CA ASP A 149 -8.93 1.10 -11.01
C ASP A 149 -9.32 0.49 -9.68
N ASP A 150 -8.38 -0.19 -9.03
CA ASP A 150 -8.61 -0.94 -7.79
C ASP A 150 -9.80 -1.90 -7.83
N ALA A 151 -9.99 -2.61 -8.95
CA ALA A 151 -11.13 -3.51 -9.16
C ALA A 151 -11.25 -4.65 -8.13
N GLN A 152 -10.21 -4.95 -7.34
CA GLN A 152 -10.30 -5.85 -6.19
C GLN A 152 -11.23 -5.34 -5.07
N THR A 153 -11.53 -4.05 -5.02
CA THR A 153 -12.45 -3.47 -4.02
C THR A 153 -13.91 -3.57 -4.42
N MET A 154 -14.20 -4.07 -5.62
CA MET A 154 -15.56 -4.22 -6.12
C MET A 154 -16.28 -5.35 -5.38
N PRO A 155 -17.59 -5.20 -5.09
CA PRO A 155 -18.43 -6.33 -4.73
C PRO A 155 -18.41 -7.40 -5.81
N LEU A 156 -18.45 -8.67 -5.41
CA LEU A 156 -18.37 -9.78 -6.35
C LEU A 156 -19.55 -9.79 -7.33
N GLU A 157 -20.72 -9.41 -6.85
CA GLU A 157 -21.94 -9.25 -7.63
C GLU A 157 -21.75 -8.18 -8.70
N THR A 158 -21.13 -7.03 -8.36
CA THR A 158 -20.82 -5.96 -9.32
C THR A 158 -19.81 -6.43 -10.38
N LEU A 159 -18.77 -7.18 -9.98
CA LEU A 159 -17.82 -7.77 -10.94
C LEU A 159 -18.53 -8.69 -11.92
N GLU A 160 -19.38 -9.60 -11.44
CA GLU A 160 -20.11 -10.52 -12.33
C GLU A 160 -21.02 -9.77 -13.30
N GLU A 161 -21.61 -8.65 -12.86
CA GLU A 161 -22.45 -7.80 -13.70
C GLU A 161 -21.67 -7.08 -14.81
N LEU A 162 -20.35 -6.88 -14.68
CA LEU A 162 -19.53 -6.33 -15.77
C LEU A 162 -19.59 -7.16 -17.04
N ARG A 163 -19.86 -8.47 -16.93
CA ARG A 163 -20.03 -9.33 -18.11
C ARG A 163 -21.14 -8.82 -19.04
N LEU A 164 -22.12 -8.08 -18.52
CA LEU A 164 -23.21 -7.50 -19.31
C LEU A 164 -22.68 -6.43 -20.28
N LEU A 165 -21.64 -5.68 -19.89
CA LEU A 165 -20.97 -4.73 -20.79
C LEU A 165 -20.30 -5.43 -21.97
N SER A 166 -19.79 -6.66 -21.77
CA SER A 166 -19.19 -7.47 -22.83
C SER A 166 -20.16 -7.93 -23.91
N ASN A 167 -21.47 -7.92 -23.59
CA ASN A 167 -22.53 -8.28 -24.54
C ASN A 167 -22.87 -7.11 -25.49
N LEU A 168 -22.36 -5.91 -25.21
CA LEU A 168 -22.52 -4.78 -26.11
C LEU A 168 -21.51 -4.95 -27.25
N GLU A 169 -21.96 -5.61 -28.31
CA GLU A 169 -21.20 -5.93 -29.50
C GLU A 169 -22.05 -5.81 -30.77
N THR A 170 -21.37 -5.63 -31.90
CA THR A 170 -21.96 -5.87 -33.24
C THR A 170 -21.54 -7.26 -33.70
N ASP A 171 -22.10 -7.74 -34.81
CA ASP A 171 -21.68 -9.01 -35.45
C ASP A 171 -20.18 -9.10 -35.74
N LYS A 172 -19.46 -7.96 -35.76
CA LYS A 172 -18.06 -7.86 -36.17
C LYS A 172 -17.09 -7.44 -35.06
N ARG A 173 -17.55 -6.81 -33.98
CA ARG A 173 -16.65 -6.23 -32.94
C ARG A 173 -17.35 -5.97 -31.61
N LYS A 174 -16.57 -6.07 -30.52
CA LYS A 174 -16.96 -5.55 -29.19
C LYS A 174 -17.03 -4.03 -29.23
N LEU A 175 -18.09 -3.47 -28.65
CA LEU A 175 -18.30 -2.02 -28.66
C LEU A 175 -17.68 -1.34 -27.45
N ILE A 176 -17.58 -2.06 -26.32
CA ILE A 176 -16.99 -1.57 -25.08
C ILE A 176 -15.70 -2.32 -24.79
N GLN A 177 -14.64 -1.56 -24.53
CA GLN A 177 -13.37 -2.06 -24.01
C GLN A 177 -13.31 -1.79 -22.51
N VAL A 178 -13.02 -2.79 -21.70
CA VAL A 178 -12.96 -2.65 -20.23
C VAL A 178 -11.56 -3.00 -19.75
N VAL A 179 -10.89 -2.06 -19.09
CA VAL A 179 -9.58 -2.28 -18.46
C VAL A 179 -9.80 -2.40 -16.95
N LEU A 180 -9.63 -3.62 -16.42
CA LEU A 180 -9.67 -3.90 -14.99
C LEU A 180 -8.25 -3.81 -14.42
N SER A 181 -7.96 -2.76 -13.65
CA SER A 181 -6.71 -2.61 -12.91
C SER A 181 -6.91 -3.05 -11.47
N GLY A 182 -6.03 -3.92 -10.96
CA GLY A 182 -6.14 -4.37 -9.58
C GLY A 182 -4.92 -5.10 -9.03
N GLN A 183 -5.03 -5.50 -7.76
CA GLN A 183 -4.01 -6.26 -7.04
C GLN A 183 -4.13 -7.77 -7.34
N PRO A 184 -3.16 -8.63 -6.97
CA PRO A 184 -3.25 -10.07 -7.20
C PRO A 184 -4.50 -10.73 -6.60
N GLU A 185 -5.09 -10.14 -5.57
CA GLU A 185 -6.38 -10.53 -4.98
C GLU A 185 -7.50 -10.57 -6.01
N LEU A 186 -7.47 -9.70 -7.03
CA LEU A 186 -8.43 -9.72 -8.13
C LEU A 186 -8.35 -11.02 -8.94
N LEU A 187 -7.15 -11.58 -9.12
CA LEU A 187 -6.99 -12.89 -9.78
C LEU A 187 -7.61 -14.02 -8.96
N ASN A 188 -7.49 -13.93 -7.63
CA ASN A 188 -8.11 -14.89 -6.72
C ASN A 188 -9.64 -14.78 -6.77
N MET A 189 -10.18 -13.56 -6.79
CA MET A 189 -11.62 -13.33 -6.96
C MET A 189 -12.10 -13.90 -8.30
N LEU A 190 -11.41 -13.60 -9.41
CA LEU A 190 -11.76 -14.11 -10.74
C LEU A 190 -11.69 -15.64 -10.84
N ALA A 191 -10.98 -16.32 -9.94
CA ALA A 191 -10.97 -17.78 -9.87
C ALA A 191 -12.24 -18.38 -9.22
N ASP A 192 -13.07 -17.57 -8.56
CA ASP A 192 -14.37 -18.00 -8.04
C ASP A 192 -15.28 -18.48 -9.18
N LYS A 193 -16.01 -19.58 -8.95
CA LYS A 193 -16.95 -20.15 -9.92
C LYS A 193 -18.01 -19.15 -10.36
N ARG A 194 -18.41 -18.24 -9.47
CA ARG A 194 -19.38 -17.16 -9.74
C ARG A 194 -18.89 -16.17 -10.80
N LEU A 195 -17.56 -16.00 -10.95
CA LEU A 195 -16.95 -15.10 -11.93
C LEU A 195 -16.43 -15.82 -13.18
N ARG A 196 -16.76 -17.10 -13.37
CA ARG A 196 -16.28 -17.89 -14.51
C ARG A 196 -16.64 -17.24 -15.86
N GLN A 197 -17.82 -16.63 -15.96
CA GLN A 197 -18.27 -15.98 -17.19
C GLN A 197 -17.45 -14.72 -17.49
N LEU A 198 -17.24 -13.86 -16.49
CA LEU A 198 -16.37 -12.69 -16.64
C LEU A 198 -14.94 -13.11 -17.01
N LYS A 199 -14.37 -14.09 -16.31
CA LYS A 199 -13.00 -14.55 -16.56
C LYS A 199 -12.79 -15.02 -18.00
N GLN A 200 -13.78 -15.67 -18.61
CA GLN A 200 -13.72 -16.11 -20.00
C GLN A 200 -13.76 -14.96 -21.02
N ARG A 201 -14.23 -13.77 -20.62
CA ARG A 201 -14.26 -12.58 -21.47
C ARG A 201 -12.95 -11.80 -21.45
N ILE A 202 -12.07 -12.05 -20.49
CA ILE A 202 -10.76 -11.39 -20.38
C ILE A 202 -9.86 -11.92 -21.50
N ALA A 203 -9.56 -11.05 -22.47
CA ALA A 203 -8.81 -11.40 -23.66
C ALA A 203 -7.29 -11.25 -23.45
N ILE A 204 -6.87 -10.24 -22.69
CA ILE A 204 -5.47 -10.03 -22.32
C ILE A 204 -5.34 -9.94 -20.80
N ASN A 205 -4.34 -10.62 -20.26
CA ASN A 205 -3.90 -10.45 -18.88
C ASN A 205 -2.46 -9.93 -18.87
N CYS A 206 -2.30 -8.70 -18.37
CA CYS A 206 -1.03 -8.03 -18.17
C CYS A 206 -0.68 -8.07 -16.68
N HIS A 207 0.57 -8.40 -16.37
CA HIS A 207 1.09 -8.32 -15.02
C HIS A 207 2.21 -7.28 -14.95
N LEU A 208 2.04 -6.28 -14.10
CA LEU A 208 3.04 -5.26 -13.83
C LEU A 208 3.96 -5.70 -12.69
N SER A 209 5.15 -6.16 -13.08
CA SER A 209 6.21 -6.54 -12.15
C SER A 209 6.89 -5.32 -11.51
N PRO A 210 7.46 -5.48 -10.30
CA PRO A 210 8.37 -4.48 -9.71
C PRO A 210 9.56 -4.17 -10.62
N LEU A 211 10.17 -2.99 -10.42
CA LEU A 211 11.33 -2.56 -11.19
C LEU A 211 12.54 -3.46 -10.91
N SER A 212 13.29 -3.81 -11.95
CA SER A 212 14.59 -4.47 -11.81
C SER A 212 15.63 -3.55 -11.14
N ALA A 213 16.77 -4.10 -10.71
CA ALA A 213 17.86 -3.30 -10.14
C ALA A 213 18.34 -2.17 -11.08
N PRO A 214 18.60 -2.40 -12.39
CA PRO A 214 18.94 -1.33 -13.32
C PRO A 214 17.82 -0.30 -13.52
N GLU A 215 16.56 -0.74 -13.54
CA GLU A 215 15.42 0.16 -13.64
C GLU A 215 15.24 1.00 -12.36
N THR A 216 15.56 0.45 -11.19
CA THR A 216 15.53 1.19 -9.92
C THR A 216 16.55 2.33 -9.91
N GLU A 217 17.77 2.08 -10.41
CA GLU A 217 18.78 3.13 -10.58
C GLU A 217 18.31 4.23 -11.52
N SER A 218 17.77 3.83 -12.68
CA SER A 218 17.23 4.74 -13.69
C SER A 218 16.04 5.54 -13.16
N TYR A 219 15.18 4.91 -12.36
CA TYR A 219 14.02 5.52 -11.72
C TYR A 219 14.45 6.62 -10.74
N ILE A 220 15.36 6.30 -9.81
CA ILE A 220 15.89 7.27 -8.83
C ILE A 220 16.55 8.44 -9.55
N SER A 221 17.38 8.17 -10.55
CA SER A 221 18.06 9.20 -11.35
C SER A 221 17.07 10.12 -12.06
N ARG A 222 16.07 9.55 -12.74
CA ARG A 222 15.03 10.33 -13.44
C ARG A 222 14.24 11.21 -12.47
N ARG A 223 13.78 10.67 -11.34
CA ARG A 223 13.02 11.41 -10.34
C ARG A 223 13.84 12.58 -9.77
N LEU A 224 15.13 12.37 -9.48
CA LEU A 224 16.01 13.46 -9.05
C LEU A 224 16.20 14.51 -10.15
N HIS A 225 16.39 14.09 -11.39
CA HIS A 225 16.58 14.99 -12.52
C HIS A 225 15.36 15.88 -12.75
N VAL A 226 14.15 15.32 -12.71
CA VAL A 226 12.88 16.09 -12.83
C VAL A 226 12.78 17.12 -11.71
N ALA A 227 13.15 16.77 -10.49
CA ALA A 227 13.19 17.69 -9.35
C ALA A 227 14.29 18.77 -9.41
N GLY A 228 15.04 18.88 -10.51
CA GLY A 228 16.06 19.90 -10.72
C GLY A 228 17.47 19.50 -10.30
N ASN A 229 17.73 18.23 -10.00
CA ASN A 229 19.10 17.78 -9.68
C ASN A 229 20.01 17.89 -10.91
N GLN A 230 20.95 18.84 -10.89
CA GLN A 230 21.97 19.03 -11.93
C GLN A 230 23.25 18.21 -11.66
N GLY A 231 23.11 17.02 -11.06
CA GLY A 231 24.21 16.11 -10.75
C GLY A 231 24.90 16.35 -9.40
N GLN A 232 24.33 17.20 -8.54
CA GLN A 232 24.84 17.49 -7.21
C GLN A 232 24.54 16.37 -6.22
N ILE A 233 23.34 15.79 -6.32
CA ILE A 233 22.90 14.68 -5.49
C ILE A 233 23.22 13.38 -6.22
N ASN A 234 24.06 12.54 -5.62
CA ASN A 234 24.35 11.21 -6.15
C ASN A 234 24.05 10.14 -5.12
N PHE A 235 23.18 9.20 -5.48
CA PHE A 235 23.02 7.96 -4.75
C PHE A 235 24.15 7.03 -5.17
N SER A 236 25.02 6.67 -4.22
CA SER A 236 26.07 5.70 -4.50
C SER A 236 25.48 4.38 -5.00
N ARG A 237 26.17 3.65 -5.89
CA ARG A 237 25.70 2.35 -6.38
C ARG A 237 25.36 1.37 -5.25
N ALA A 238 26.10 1.44 -4.15
CA ALA A 238 25.82 0.62 -2.96
C ALA A 238 24.52 1.04 -2.24
N ALA A 239 24.22 2.34 -2.18
CA ALA A 239 22.95 2.84 -1.65
C ALA A 239 21.77 2.41 -2.54
N VAL A 240 21.88 2.57 -3.87
CA VAL A 240 20.84 2.14 -4.82
C VAL A 240 20.56 0.64 -4.70
N ARG A 241 21.59 -0.21 -4.63
CA ARG A 241 21.41 -1.66 -4.40
C ARG A 241 20.68 -1.96 -3.10
N LEU A 242 21.00 -1.23 -2.02
CA LEU A 242 20.34 -1.41 -0.73
C LEU A 242 18.87 -0.98 -0.79
N ILE A 243 18.57 0.14 -1.46
CA ILE A 243 17.20 0.61 -1.69
C ILE A 243 16.42 -0.41 -2.50
N HIS A 244 16.98 -0.91 -3.61
CA HIS A 244 16.33 -1.94 -4.43
C HIS A 244 16.03 -3.20 -3.61
N LYS A 245 17.01 -3.69 -2.83
CA LYS A 245 16.83 -4.87 -1.97
C LYS A 245 15.75 -4.65 -0.90
N ALA A 246 15.71 -3.47 -0.28
CA ALA A 246 14.75 -3.17 0.78
C ALA A 246 13.33 -2.92 0.25
N SER A 247 13.21 -2.37 -0.95
CA SER A 247 11.93 -2.06 -1.60
C SER A 247 11.37 -3.22 -2.44
N GLY A 248 12.18 -4.22 -2.76
CA GLY A 248 11.82 -5.26 -3.74
C GLY A 248 11.58 -4.69 -5.15
N GLY A 249 12.09 -3.49 -5.46
CA GLY A 249 11.82 -2.81 -6.73
C GLY A 249 10.46 -2.12 -6.81
N ILE A 250 9.69 -2.04 -5.73
CA ILE A 250 8.36 -1.39 -5.71
C ILE A 250 8.54 0.14 -5.68
N PRO A 251 8.11 0.90 -6.72
CA PRO A 251 8.26 2.36 -6.80
C PRO A 251 7.81 3.12 -5.55
N ARG A 252 6.65 2.80 -4.97
CA ARG A 252 6.17 3.46 -3.75
C ARG A 252 7.14 3.30 -2.57
N LEU A 253 7.74 2.12 -2.43
CA LEU A 253 8.73 1.85 -1.38
C LEU A 253 10.09 2.49 -1.72
N ILE A 254 10.50 2.47 -2.99
CA ILE A 254 11.69 3.19 -3.46
C ILE A 254 11.57 4.67 -3.11
N ASN A 255 10.44 5.31 -3.40
CA ASN A 255 10.18 6.71 -3.06
C ASN A 255 10.31 6.94 -1.56
N ARG A 256 9.63 6.13 -0.75
CA ARG A 256 9.64 6.26 0.71
C ARG A 256 11.06 6.13 1.27
N VAL A 257 11.82 5.10 0.88
CA VAL A 257 13.19 4.89 1.40
C VAL A 257 14.12 6.00 0.89
N SER A 258 14.00 6.42 -0.37
CA SER A 258 14.87 7.44 -0.97
C SER A 258 14.62 8.81 -0.35
N ASP A 259 13.36 9.14 -0.03
CA ASP A 259 12.97 10.37 0.64
C ASP A 259 13.61 10.50 2.02
N PHE A 260 13.45 9.48 2.87
CA PHE A 260 14.08 9.43 4.19
C PHE A 260 15.61 9.38 4.10
N SER A 261 16.16 8.79 3.02
CA SER A 261 17.61 8.78 2.80
C SER A 261 18.15 10.18 2.48
N LEU A 262 17.39 11.01 1.74
CA LEU A 262 17.74 12.43 1.52
C LEU A 262 17.72 13.20 2.83
N THR A 263 16.68 13.03 3.66
CA THR A 263 16.59 13.64 4.99
C THR A 263 17.77 13.23 5.88
N ALA A 264 18.12 11.94 5.92
CA ALA A 264 19.26 11.45 6.69
C ALA A 264 20.60 12.03 6.18
N GLY A 265 20.78 12.14 4.87
CA GLY A 265 21.95 12.78 4.28
C GLY A 265 22.04 14.28 4.61
N TYR A 266 20.90 14.97 4.65
CA TYR A 266 20.82 16.38 5.05
C TYR A 266 21.25 16.58 6.50
N VAL A 267 20.76 15.74 7.44
CA VAL A 267 21.14 15.79 8.87
C VAL A 267 22.65 15.61 9.08
N GLU A 268 23.33 14.94 8.16
CA GLU A 268 24.77 14.66 8.21
C GLU A 268 25.58 15.57 7.26
N ASP A 269 24.99 16.66 6.75
CA ASP A 269 25.59 17.60 5.78
C ASP A 269 26.29 16.87 4.62
N SER A 270 25.66 15.79 4.13
CA SER A 270 26.26 14.90 3.13
C SER A 270 25.73 15.19 1.73
N PRO A 271 26.57 15.56 0.76
CA PRO A 271 26.12 15.81 -0.62
C PRO A 271 25.79 14.51 -1.39
N ALA A 272 26.26 13.36 -0.92
CA ALA A 272 26.05 12.07 -1.58
C ALA A 272 25.33 11.08 -0.65
N ILE A 273 24.36 10.35 -1.19
CA ILE A 273 23.60 9.36 -0.42
C ILE A 273 24.37 8.03 -0.37
N LYS A 274 24.83 7.69 0.84
CA LYS A 274 25.63 6.51 1.16
C LYS A 274 24.75 5.41 1.77
N PRO A 275 25.23 4.14 1.81
CA PRO A 275 24.50 3.05 2.47
C PRO A 275 24.14 3.32 3.93
N ALA A 276 24.93 4.13 4.65
CA ALA A 276 24.64 4.52 6.03
C ALA A 276 23.33 5.30 6.15
N HIS A 277 23.10 6.29 5.26
CA HIS A 277 21.87 7.09 5.25
C HIS A 277 20.65 6.21 4.92
N VAL A 278 20.79 5.26 4.00
CA VAL A 278 19.72 4.30 3.66
C VAL A 278 19.41 3.39 4.84
N LYS A 279 20.42 2.88 5.56
CA LYS A 279 20.19 2.07 6.77
C LYS A 279 19.44 2.86 7.84
N ARG A 280 19.82 4.13 8.07
CA ARG A 280 19.14 5.02 9.00
C ARG A 280 17.68 5.26 8.61
N ALA A 281 17.44 5.54 7.33
CA ALA A 281 16.09 5.66 6.76
C ALA A 281 15.26 4.39 6.99
N LEU A 282 15.83 3.21 6.77
CA LEU A 282 15.13 1.95 7.00
C LEU A 282 14.79 1.74 8.48
N CYS A 283 15.70 2.03 9.41
CA CYS A 283 15.41 1.94 10.85
C CYS A 283 14.20 2.81 11.22
N GLU A 284 14.19 4.06 10.78
CA GLU A 284 13.09 5.00 11.05
C GLU A 284 11.75 4.52 10.46
N LEU A 285 11.78 3.97 9.24
CA LEU A 285 10.60 3.41 8.59
C LEU A 285 10.07 2.14 9.29
N TYR A 286 10.95 1.28 9.79
CA TYR A 286 10.55 0.09 10.55
C TYR A 286 9.99 0.46 11.91
N ASP A 287 10.60 1.41 12.62
CA ASP A 287 10.09 1.90 13.91
C ASP A 287 8.70 2.52 13.75
N PHE A 288 8.49 3.30 12.69
CA PHE A 288 7.17 3.86 12.37
C PHE A 288 6.12 2.77 12.08
N ASN A 289 6.50 1.73 11.31
CA ASN A 289 5.60 0.61 11.02
C ASN A 289 5.32 -0.26 12.27
N LEU A 290 6.30 -0.41 13.19
CA LEU A 290 6.12 -1.11 14.45
C LEU A 290 5.19 -0.34 15.41
N GLN A 291 5.27 0.99 15.43
CA GLN A 291 4.34 1.83 16.18
C GLN A 291 2.93 1.82 15.55
N ALA A 292 2.82 1.88 14.21
CA ALA A 292 1.54 1.83 13.50
C ALA A 292 0.83 0.47 13.64
N ASN A 293 1.58 -0.64 13.60
CA ASN A 293 1.05 -1.99 13.85
C ASN A 293 0.97 -2.34 15.35
N GLY A 294 1.41 -1.42 16.22
CA GLY A 294 1.62 -1.62 17.66
C GLY A 294 0.57 -0.96 18.55
N CYS A 295 -0.55 -0.49 18.00
CA CYS A 295 -1.64 0.00 18.82
C CYS A 295 -2.52 -1.17 19.32
N GLY A 296 -2.18 -1.74 20.48
CA GLY A 296 -3.19 -2.19 21.44
C GLY A 296 -3.17 -3.62 21.99
N SER A 297 -2.68 -4.65 21.29
CA SER A 297 -2.93 -6.05 21.75
C SER A 297 -1.72 -6.85 22.21
N ARG A 298 -0.49 -6.57 21.74
CA ARG A 298 0.66 -7.46 22.05
C ARG A 298 1.32 -7.23 23.41
N LYS A 299 1.34 -6.00 23.93
CA LYS A 299 1.82 -5.72 25.29
C LYS A 299 0.90 -6.30 26.36
N LEU A 300 -0.42 -6.14 26.19
CA LEU A 300 -1.41 -6.72 27.11
C LEU A 300 -1.36 -8.25 27.12
N LEU A 301 -1.19 -8.88 25.95
CA LEU A 301 -1.08 -10.35 25.88
C LEU A 301 0.18 -10.87 26.59
N TYR A 302 1.32 -10.18 26.44
CA TYR A 302 2.56 -10.56 27.12
C TYR A 302 2.47 -10.36 28.63
N GLU A 303 1.90 -9.25 29.10
CA GLU A 303 1.66 -9.02 30.53
C GLU A 303 0.68 -10.04 31.13
N TRP A 304 -0.35 -10.44 30.39
CA TRP A 304 -1.27 -11.50 30.81
C TRP A 304 -0.59 -12.88 30.88
N ILE A 305 0.29 -13.20 29.92
CA ILE A 305 1.04 -14.46 29.93
C ILE A 305 2.03 -14.49 31.11
N VAL A 306 2.75 -13.40 31.36
CA VAL A 306 3.70 -13.33 32.49
C VAL A 306 2.98 -13.42 33.83
N THR A 307 1.85 -12.71 34.00
CA THR A 307 1.07 -12.76 35.24
C THR A 307 0.43 -14.13 35.48
N THR A 308 -0.10 -14.79 34.44
CA THR A 308 -0.66 -16.14 34.56
C THR A 308 0.40 -17.19 34.89
N VAL A 309 1.57 -17.14 34.24
CA VAL A 309 2.70 -18.03 34.58
C VAL A 309 3.15 -17.83 36.03
N LEU A 310 3.26 -16.59 36.49
CA LEU A 310 3.64 -16.29 37.87
C LEU A 310 2.62 -16.82 38.88
N LEU A 311 1.31 -16.66 38.62
CA LEU A 311 0.25 -17.19 39.48
C LEU A 311 0.26 -18.72 39.54
N VAL A 312 0.51 -19.39 38.42
CA VAL A 312 0.63 -20.86 38.38
C VAL A 312 1.84 -21.35 39.19
N LEU A 313 2.98 -20.66 39.09
CA LEU A 313 4.16 -21.00 39.89
C LEU A 313 3.94 -20.80 41.39
N ILE A 314 3.24 -19.72 41.78
CA ILE A 314 2.87 -19.48 43.18
C ILE A 314 1.90 -20.57 43.68
N SER A 315 0.87 -20.91 42.89
CA SER A 315 -0.07 -21.99 43.24
C SER A 315 0.62 -23.34 43.39
N LEU A 316 1.59 -23.64 42.52
CA LEU A 316 2.35 -24.88 42.58
C LEU A 316 3.26 -24.92 43.82
N ALA A 317 3.86 -23.78 44.21
CA ALA A 317 4.66 -23.69 45.43
C ALA A 317 3.82 -23.96 46.70
N PHE A 318 2.59 -23.45 46.77
CA PHE A 318 1.67 -23.72 47.88
C PHE A 318 1.21 -25.19 47.95
N LEU A 319 1.18 -25.89 46.81
CA LEU A 319 0.81 -27.32 46.76
C LEU A 319 1.94 -28.23 47.26
N ILE A 320 3.19 -27.76 47.18
CA ILE A 320 4.40 -28.54 47.52
C ILE A 320 4.83 -28.29 48.97
N THR A 321 4.38 -27.22 49.63
CA THR A 321 4.63 -27.01 51.07
C THR A 321 3.77 -27.96 51.90
N PRO A 322 4.36 -28.93 52.64
CA PRO A 322 3.58 -29.83 53.49
C PRO A 322 3.04 -29.06 54.69
N ILE A 323 1.73 -29.08 54.87
CA ILE A 323 1.05 -28.63 56.08
C ILE A 323 1.36 -29.67 57.17
N GLY A 324 2.44 -29.41 57.93
CA GLY A 324 2.81 -30.18 59.11
C GLY A 324 2.00 -29.73 60.31
N ALA A 325 0.99 -30.53 60.69
CA ALA A 325 0.31 -30.48 61.97
C ALA A 325 1.29 -30.79 63.11
N GLY A 326 1.11 -30.12 64.25
CA GLY A 326 2.02 -30.19 65.39
C GLY A 326 1.93 -31.47 66.20
N ASP A 327 2.95 -31.72 67.01
CA ASP A 327 2.76 -32.33 68.32
C ASP A 327 3.85 -31.95 69.33
N THR A 328 3.42 -32.01 70.57
CA THR A 328 3.97 -31.55 71.83
C THR A 328 5.12 -32.41 72.39
N ALA A 329 6.04 -31.79 73.14
CA ALA A 329 6.49 -32.21 74.49
C ALA A 329 7.98 -31.91 74.81
N LYS A 330 8.16 -31.25 75.97
CA LYS A 330 9.23 -31.38 76.98
C LYS A 330 10.57 -30.64 76.80
N THR A 331 10.58 -29.43 77.35
CA THR A 331 11.49 -28.89 78.38
C THR A 331 12.76 -29.71 78.72
N LYS A 332 13.93 -29.11 78.49
CA LYS A 332 15.07 -29.21 79.42
C LYS A 332 15.96 -27.98 79.35
N MET A 333 16.12 -27.34 80.50
CA MET A 333 17.02 -26.22 80.79
C MET A 333 18.49 -26.68 80.90
N ILE A 334 19.39 -25.69 81.06
CA ILE A 334 20.77 -25.75 81.60
C ILE A 334 21.82 -25.90 80.48
N GLU A 335 22.87 -25.08 80.30
CA GLU A 335 23.63 -24.13 81.14
C GLU A 335 24.44 -23.18 80.24
N VAL A 336 24.68 -21.96 80.71
CA VAL A 336 25.76 -21.06 80.25
C VAL A 336 26.91 -21.20 81.26
N PRO A 337 28.19 -21.23 80.85
CA PRO A 337 29.05 -20.18 81.38
C PRO A 337 30.13 -19.66 80.40
N PRO A 338 30.74 -18.51 80.73
CA PRO A 338 31.32 -17.58 79.76
C PRO A 338 32.85 -17.48 79.88
N ALA A 339 33.44 -16.63 79.05
CA ALA A 339 34.29 -15.49 79.47
C ALA A 339 35.40 -15.22 78.45
N HIS A 340 35.46 -13.99 77.94
CA HIS A 340 36.70 -13.36 77.51
C HIS A 340 36.78 -11.98 78.16
N GLY A 341 37.82 -11.79 78.98
CA GLY A 341 38.33 -10.51 79.43
C GLY A 341 39.87 -10.62 79.45
N PRO A 342 40.63 -9.70 78.82
CA PRO A 342 42.02 -9.94 78.44
C PRO A 342 43.00 -9.58 79.55
N ALA A 343 44.13 -10.29 79.61
CA ALA A 343 45.25 -10.00 80.50
C ALA A 343 46.46 -9.48 79.69
N ILE A 344 46.93 -8.29 80.05
CA ILE A 344 48.14 -7.64 79.54
C ILE A 344 49.26 -7.89 80.56
N LEU A 345 50.30 -8.65 80.15
CA LEU A 345 51.76 -8.56 80.49
C LEU A 345 52.18 -8.52 82.00
N PRO A 346 53.49 -8.55 82.38
CA PRO A 346 54.73 -8.71 81.59
C PRO A 346 55.81 -9.65 82.20
N LEU A 347 56.94 -9.78 81.48
CA LEU A 347 58.33 -9.93 81.95
C LEU A 347 58.72 -11.21 82.73
N LYS A 348 59.47 -12.12 82.11
CA LYS A 348 60.95 -12.07 82.00
C LYS A 348 61.46 -13.13 81.02
#